data_AF-A0A526TVE6-F1
#
_entry.id   AF-A0A526TVE6-F1
#
_cell.length_a   1.000
_cell.length_b   1.000
_cell.length_c   1.000
_cell.angle_alpha   90.00
_cell.angle_beta   90.00
_cell.angle_gamma   90.00
#
_symmetry.space_group_name_H-M   'P 1'
#
loop_
_entity.id
_entity.type
_entity.pdbx_description
1 polymer ?
#
loop_
_entity_poly.entity_id
_entity_poly.type
_entity_poly.pdbx_seq_one_letter_code
_entity_poly.pdbx_strand_id
1 'polypeptide(L)'
;RSLSPTSEGVSYYEACVRALAEIEAAQSLLASRRQVPSGRLRIDVPLAFGRRCVAPVLFEISRKFPDLTVEVSFNDRRVDLIEEGIDLVIRMGELDDSLSLAARRLYAQRSAICAAPDYLDRHGRPQSVEDLADHSVIGYGREGIVRPWVIRHSDGHLATFMPKARLVLGHGEPML
;
A
#
# COMPACT_ATOMS: atom_id res chain seq x y z
N ARG A 1 -20.63 -8.48 8.92
CA ARG A 1 -20.34 -9.49 9.97
C ARG A 1 -18.82 -9.60 10.04
N SER A 2 -18.18 -9.17 11.12
CA SER A 2 -16.70 -9.24 11.26
C SER A 2 -16.33 -10.51 12.04
N LEU A 3 -15.41 -11.31 11.51
CA LEU A 3 -14.80 -12.45 12.20
C LEU A 3 -13.40 -12.01 12.65
N SER A 4 -13.19 -11.91 13.97
CA SER A 4 -11.88 -11.62 14.54
C SER A 4 -11.15 -12.94 14.80
N PRO A 5 -9.89 -13.10 14.34
CA PRO A 5 -9.14 -14.33 14.60
C PRO A 5 -8.82 -14.46 16.09
N THR A 6 -8.81 -15.69 16.60
CA THR A 6 -8.27 -15.98 17.94
C THR A 6 -6.74 -15.81 17.95
N SER A 7 -6.14 -15.69 19.13
CA SER A 7 -4.67 -15.66 19.28
C SER A 7 -4.00 -16.91 18.67
N GLU A 8 -4.65 -18.06 18.77
CA GLU A 8 -4.24 -19.29 18.10
C GLU A 8 -4.38 -19.19 16.58
N GLY A 9 -5.46 -18.56 16.10
CA GLY A 9 -5.70 -18.32 14.67
C GLY A 9 -4.65 -17.42 14.02
N VAL A 10 -4.18 -16.37 14.72
CA VAL A 10 -3.07 -15.53 14.24
C VAL A 10 -1.78 -16.34 14.15
N SER A 11 -1.46 -17.12 15.18
CA SER A 11 -0.25 -17.96 15.22
C SER A 11 -0.26 -19.03 14.13
N TYR A 12 -1.42 -19.67 13.91
CA TYR A 12 -1.63 -20.65 12.85
C TYR A 12 -1.51 -20.01 11.46
N TYR A 13 -2.13 -18.85 11.24
CA TYR A 13 -2.01 -18.09 10.00
C TYR A 13 -0.55 -17.74 9.67
N GLU A 14 0.21 -17.23 10.64
CA GLU A 14 1.63 -16.93 10.45
C GLU A 14 2.45 -18.17 10.10
N ALA A 15 2.16 -19.31 10.71
CA ALA A 15 2.80 -20.58 10.38
C ALA A 15 2.47 -21.04 8.95
N CYS A 16 1.21 -20.94 8.54
CA CYS A 16 0.78 -21.26 7.17
C CYS A 16 1.44 -20.34 6.14
N VAL A 17 1.49 -19.03 6.40
CA VAL A 17 2.16 -18.06 5.50
C VAL A 17 3.64 -18.38 5.33
N ARG A 18 4.35 -18.76 6.41
CA ARG A 18 5.75 -19.17 6.34
C ARG A 18 5.93 -20.45 5.52
N ALA A 19 5.12 -21.48 5.78
CA ALA A 19 5.19 -22.76 5.07
C ALA A 19 4.90 -22.59 3.57
N LEU A 20 3.92 -21.76 3.21
CA LEU A 20 3.61 -21.48 1.80
C LEU A 20 4.78 -20.78 1.10
N ALA A 21 5.42 -19.82 1.77
CA ALA A 21 6.61 -19.15 1.24
C ALA A 21 7.80 -20.11 1.03
N GLU A 22 7.99 -21.10 1.91
CA GLU A 22 9.02 -22.13 1.74
C GLU A 22 8.73 -23.06 0.55
N ILE A 23 7.47 -23.45 0.35
CA ILE A 23 7.04 -24.25 -0.81
C ILE A 23 7.26 -23.47 -2.12
N GLU A 24 6.87 -22.19 -2.16
CA GLU A 24 7.12 -21.31 -3.32
C GLU A 24 8.62 -21.20 -3.64
N ALA A 25 9.47 -21.08 -2.62
CA ALA A 25 10.92 -21.03 -2.78
C ALA A 25 11.49 -22.34 -3.35
N ALA A 26 11.01 -23.50 -2.87
CA ALA A 26 11.39 -24.81 -3.40
C ALA A 26 10.92 -25.01 -4.85
N GLN A 27 9.71 -24.59 -5.19
CA GLN A 27 9.20 -24.62 -6.57
C GLN A 27 10.02 -23.72 -7.50
N SER A 28 10.40 -22.53 -7.02
CA SER A 28 11.28 -21.61 -7.76
C SER A 28 12.67 -22.20 -8.00
N LEU A 29 13.21 -22.95 -7.03
CA LEU A 29 14.45 -23.71 -7.19
C LEU A 29 14.34 -24.83 -8.23
N LEU A 30 13.18 -25.48 -8.37
CA LEU A 30 12.97 -26.51 -9.40
C LEU A 30 12.74 -25.89 -10.80
N ALA A 31 12.02 -24.78 -10.88
CA ALA A 31 11.85 -23.98 -12.09
C ALA A 31 13.17 -23.36 -12.58
N SER A 32 14.18 -23.25 -11.70
CA SER A 32 15.53 -22.80 -12.05
C SER A 32 16.29 -23.71 -13.02
N ARG A 33 15.73 -24.89 -13.39
CA ARG A 33 16.08 -25.58 -14.65
C ARG A 33 15.54 -24.80 -15.87
N ARG A 34 16.14 -23.62 -16.06
CA ARG A 34 16.25 -22.79 -17.27
C ARG A 34 14.95 -22.56 -18.06
N GLN A 35 14.08 -21.72 -17.51
CA GLN A 35 13.47 -20.67 -18.31
C GLN A 35 14.07 -19.33 -17.87
N VAL A 36 14.84 -18.71 -18.76
CA VAL A 36 15.27 -17.32 -18.57
C VAL A 36 14.02 -16.46 -18.76
N PRO A 37 13.65 -15.59 -17.79
CA PRO A 37 12.51 -14.70 -17.95
C PRO A 37 12.62 -13.88 -19.24
N SER A 38 11.57 -13.94 -20.06
CA SER A 38 11.50 -13.30 -21.36
C SER A 38 10.06 -12.92 -21.70
N GLY A 39 9.86 -11.96 -22.60
CA GLY A 39 8.53 -11.51 -23.02
C GLY A 39 8.16 -10.17 -22.40
N ARG A 40 6.86 -9.92 -22.22
CA ARG A 40 6.34 -8.66 -21.69
C ARG A 40 5.70 -8.88 -20.33
N LEU A 41 6.02 -8.01 -19.37
CA LEU A 41 5.42 -7.98 -18.04
C LEU A 41 4.83 -6.58 -17.80
N ARG A 42 3.52 -6.52 -17.56
CA ARG A 42 2.77 -5.30 -17.26
C ARG A 42 2.49 -5.17 -15.78
N ILE A 43 2.94 -4.07 -15.19
CA ILE A 43 2.89 -3.84 -13.75
C ILE A 43 2.20 -2.50 -13.46
N ASP A 44 1.24 -2.48 -12.54
CA ASP A 44 0.68 -1.22 -12.03
C ASP A 44 0.98 -1.06 -10.53
N VAL A 45 1.50 0.11 -10.13
CA VAL A 45 1.99 0.37 -8.77
C VAL A 45 1.59 1.75 -8.25
N PRO A 46 1.51 1.95 -6.92
CA PRO A 46 1.19 3.27 -6.35
C PRO A 46 2.29 4.27 -6.70
N LEU A 47 1.96 5.54 -6.93
CA LEU A 47 2.91 6.52 -7.48
C LEU A 47 4.17 6.69 -6.62
N ALA A 48 3.99 7.06 -5.35
CA ALA A 48 5.10 7.34 -4.44
C ALA A 48 5.91 6.07 -4.11
N PHE A 49 5.23 4.95 -3.86
CA PHE A 49 5.88 3.67 -3.55
C PHE A 49 6.59 3.08 -4.77
N GLY A 50 5.94 3.15 -5.92
CA GLY A 50 6.47 2.74 -7.20
C GLY A 50 7.78 3.45 -7.49
N ARG A 51 7.79 4.78 -7.39
CA ARG A 51 8.99 5.58 -7.65
C ARG A 51 10.13 5.28 -6.69
N ARG A 52 9.84 5.16 -5.39
CA ARG A 52 10.86 5.06 -4.33
C ARG A 52 11.36 3.62 -4.10
N CYS A 53 10.51 2.62 -4.30
CA CYS A 53 10.79 1.24 -3.90
C CYS A 53 10.77 0.27 -5.09
N VAL A 54 9.81 0.40 -6.02
CA VAL A 54 9.65 -0.57 -7.10
C VAL A 54 10.61 -0.29 -8.26
N ALA A 55 10.68 0.95 -8.73
CA ALA A 55 11.49 1.32 -9.90
C ALA A 55 12.99 0.91 -9.75
N PRO A 56 13.66 1.11 -8.60
CA PRO A 56 15.03 0.63 -8.41
C PRO A 56 15.19 -0.88 -8.65
N VAL A 57 14.25 -1.69 -8.14
CA VAL A 57 14.24 -3.16 -8.32
C VAL A 57 13.99 -3.53 -9.78
N LEU A 58 13.08 -2.83 -10.46
CA LEU A 58 12.81 -3.07 -11.88
C LEU A 58 14.01 -2.71 -12.76
N PHE A 59 14.77 -1.67 -12.41
CA PHE A 59 16.02 -1.35 -13.09
C PHE A 59 17.05 -2.48 -12.93
N GLU A 60 17.15 -3.09 -11.74
CA GLU A 60 18.01 -4.28 -11.56
C GLU A 60 17.53 -5.49 -12.35
N ILE A 61 16.22 -5.75 -12.37
CA ILE A 61 15.60 -6.85 -13.13
C ILE A 61 15.85 -6.67 -14.63
N SER A 62 15.62 -5.47 -15.19
CA SER A 62 15.83 -5.19 -16.61
C SER A 62 17.28 -5.37 -17.05
N ARG A 63 18.26 -5.07 -16.18
CA ARG A 63 19.68 -5.32 -16.45
C ARG A 63 20.02 -6.82 -16.42
N LYS A 64 19.36 -7.57 -15.54
CA LYS A 64 19.58 -9.01 -15.35
C LYS A 64 18.92 -9.86 -16.43
N PHE A 65 17.80 -9.41 -16.98
CA PHE A 65 16.98 -10.14 -17.97
C PHE A 65 16.70 -9.27 -19.19
N PRO A 66 17.63 -9.22 -20.17
CA PRO A 66 17.51 -8.32 -21.32
C PRO A 66 16.35 -8.66 -22.28
N ASP A 67 15.89 -9.91 -22.27
CA ASP A 67 14.77 -10.37 -23.09
C ASP A 67 13.40 -10.11 -22.44
N LEU A 68 13.38 -9.53 -21.23
CA LEU A 68 12.17 -9.13 -20.52
C LEU A 68 11.89 -7.64 -20.72
N THR A 69 10.79 -7.33 -21.39
CA THR A 69 10.24 -5.96 -21.46
C THR A 69 9.30 -5.73 -20.30
N VAL A 70 9.60 -4.75 -19.44
CA VAL A 70 8.74 -4.37 -18.32
C VAL A 70 8.01 -3.07 -18.65
N GLU A 71 6.69 -3.11 -18.69
CA GLU A 71 5.82 -1.94 -18.80
C GLU A 71 5.26 -1.61 -17.42
N VAL A 72 5.49 -0.38 -16.94
CA VAL A 72 5.03 0.03 -15.60
C VAL A 72 4.19 1.29 -15.67
N SER A 73 3.01 1.22 -15.07
CA SER A 73 2.14 2.36 -14.77
C SER A 73 2.21 2.73 -13.30
N PHE A 74 2.23 4.03 -13.02
CA PHE A 74 2.27 4.60 -11.67
C PHE A 74 0.95 5.29 -11.38
N ASN A 75 0.12 4.68 -10.53
CA ASN A 75 -1.22 5.18 -10.26
C ASN A 75 -1.75 4.70 -8.91
N ASP A 76 -2.48 5.56 -8.20
CA ASP A 76 -3.21 5.14 -6.99
C ASP A 76 -4.71 4.91 -7.25
N ARG A 77 -5.13 4.81 -8.53
CA ARG A 77 -6.51 4.44 -8.91
C ARG A 77 -6.71 2.93 -8.82
N ARG A 78 -7.94 2.52 -8.53
CA ARG A 78 -8.38 1.14 -8.79
C ARG A 78 -8.55 1.01 -10.30
N VAL A 79 -7.87 0.04 -10.90
CA VAL A 79 -8.01 -0.34 -12.31
C VAL A 79 -8.59 -1.75 -12.35
N ASP A 80 -9.40 -2.04 -13.35
CA ASP A 80 -9.73 -3.43 -13.65
C ASP A 80 -8.49 -4.08 -14.27
N LEU A 81 -7.86 -4.96 -13.48
CA LEU A 81 -6.61 -5.62 -13.86
C LEU A 81 -6.78 -6.52 -15.07
N ILE A 82 -7.97 -7.12 -15.24
CA ILE A 82 -8.26 -8.06 -16.31
C ILE A 82 -8.48 -7.29 -17.60
N GLU A 83 -9.30 -6.23 -17.56
CA GLU A 83 -9.55 -5.41 -18.75
C GLU A 83 -8.30 -4.65 -19.22
N GLU A 84 -7.46 -4.15 -18.30
CA GLU A 84 -6.23 -3.44 -18.65
C GLU A 84 -5.06 -4.38 -19.00
N GLY A 85 -5.23 -5.70 -18.86
CA GLY A 85 -4.20 -6.69 -19.17
C GLY A 85 -2.95 -6.54 -18.31
N ILE A 86 -3.14 -6.26 -17.02
CA ILE A 86 -2.07 -6.09 -16.02
C ILE A 86 -1.72 -7.46 -15.42
N ASP A 87 -0.44 -7.83 -15.47
CA ASP A 87 0.05 -9.11 -14.96
C ASP A 87 0.32 -9.07 -13.44
N LEU A 88 0.74 -7.91 -12.93
CA LEU A 88 1.08 -7.70 -11.53
C LEU A 88 0.61 -6.34 -11.03
N VAL A 89 0.00 -6.32 -9.85
CA VAL A 89 -0.40 -5.08 -9.19
C VAL A 89 0.20 -4.97 -7.80
N ILE A 90 0.68 -3.77 -7.45
CA ILE A 90 0.98 -3.40 -6.07
C ILE A 90 -0.06 -2.38 -5.62
N ARG A 91 -0.66 -2.60 -4.46
CA ARG A 91 -1.69 -1.72 -3.89
C ARG A 91 -1.47 -1.48 -2.40
N MET A 92 -1.96 -0.34 -1.94
CA MET A 92 -2.08 -0.02 -0.53
C MET A 92 -3.54 -0.14 -0.11
N GLY A 93 -3.77 -0.81 1.02
CA GLY A 93 -5.11 -1.00 1.58
C GLY A 93 -5.57 -2.45 1.49
N GLU A 94 -6.85 -2.63 1.79
CA GLU A 94 -7.47 -3.95 1.78
C GLU A 94 -7.66 -4.45 0.35
N LEU A 95 -7.51 -5.77 0.20
CA LEU A 95 -7.84 -6.47 -1.02
C LEU A 95 -9.36 -6.56 -1.11
N ASP A 96 -9.92 -6.26 -2.29
CA ASP A 96 -11.33 -6.58 -2.53
C ASP A 96 -11.47 -8.12 -2.57
N ASP A 97 -12.64 -8.65 -2.21
CA ASP A 97 -12.98 -10.10 -2.24
C ASP A 97 -13.13 -10.64 -3.67
N SER A 98 -12.22 -10.27 -4.57
CA SER A 98 -12.16 -10.79 -5.93
C SER A 98 -11.55 -12.18 -5.92
N LEU A 99 -12.40 -13.21 -6.04
CA LEU A 99 -12.06 -14.63 -6.02
C LEU A 99 -11.02 -15.10 -7.06
N SER A 100 -10.59 -14.23 -7.98
CA SER A 100 -9.68 -14.52 -9.09
C SER A 100 -8.23 -14.07 -8.88
N LEU A 101 -7.91 -13.37 -7.78
CA LEU A 101 -6.58 -12.80 -7.57
C LEU A 101 -5.83 -13.49 -6.42
N ALA A 102 -4.61 -13.92 -6.70
CA ALA A 102 -3.66 -14.29 -5.65
C ALA A 102 -3.01 -13.01 -5.10
N ALA A 103 -2.97 -12.86 -3.78
CA ALA A 103 -2.44 -11.68 -3.14
C ALA A 103 -1.41 -12.02 -2.07
N ARG A 104 -0.32 -11.25 -2.04
CA ARG A 104 0.76 -11.39 -1.05
C ARG A 104 1.00 -10.06 -0.36
N ARG A 105 0.95 -10.08 0.98
CA ARG A 105 1.31 -8.91 1.79
C ARG A 105 2.82 -8.63 1.66
N LEU A 106 3.19 -7.46 1.16
CA LEU A 106 4.59 -7.04 1.02
C LEU A 106 5.13 -6.36 2.28
N TYR A 107 4.37 -5.43 2.84
CA TYR A 107 4.74 -4.72 4.07
C TYR A 107 3.52 -4.06 4.72
N ALA A 108 3.69 -3.51 5.92
CA ALA A 108 2.71 -2.64 6.57
C ALA A 108 3.27 -1.22 6.67
N GLN A 109 2.53 -0.23 6.17
CA GLN A 109 2.88 1.18 6.29
C GLN A 109 2.24 1.80 7.52
N ARG A 110 2.95 2.71 8.19
CA ARG A 110 2.38 3.62 9.20
C ARG A 110 2.34 5.03 8.63
N SER A 111 1.21 5.70 8.81
CA SER A 111 1.08 7.13 8.49
C SER A 111 1.34 7.95 9.75
N ALA A 112 1.90 9.14 9.58
CA ALA A 112 2.05 10.12 10.65
C ALA A 112 1.20 11.35 10.34
N ILE A 113 0.65 11.97 11.39
CA ILE A 113 0.05 13.30 11.30
C ILE A 113 1.20 14.30 11.46
N CYS A 114 1.34 15.21 10.53
CA CYS A 114 2.39 16.23 10.54
C CYS A 114 1.81 17.58 10.14
N ALA A 115 2.52 18.63 10.54
CA ALA A 115 2.22 20.01 10.19
C ALA A 115 3.53 20.79 10.06
N ALA A 116 3.51 21.86 9.27
CA ALA A 116 4.65 22.77 9.17
C ALA A 116 4.91 23.44 10.54
N PRO A 117 6.18 23.63 10.95
CA PRO A 117 6.52 24.31 12.20
C PRO A 117 5.83 25.67 12.35
N ASP A 118 5.92 26.53 11.31
CA ASP A 118 5.27 27.84 11.27
C ASP A 118 3.75 27.80 11.48
N TYR A 119 3.09 26.72 11.05
CA TYR A 119 1.66 26.54 11.29
C TYR A 119 1.38 26.26 12.76
N LEU A 120 2.16 25.37 13.38
CA LEU A 120 2.03 25.01 14.79
C LEU A 120 2.35 26.19 15.71
N ASP A 121 3.29 27.06 15.33
CA ASP A 121 3.64 28.25 16.11
C ASP A 121 2.51 29.28 16.12
N ARG A 122 1.71 29.36 15.03
CA ARG A 122 0.58 30.29 14.90
C ARG A 122 -0.73 29.74 15.45
N HIS A 123 -0.94 28.44 15.36
CA HIS A 123 -2.22 27.80 15.67
C HIS A 123 -2.17 26.90 16.91
N GLY A 124 -1.01 26.73 17.54
CA GLY A 124 -0.81 25.80 18.64
C GLY A 124 -0.55 24.37 18.18
N ARG A 125 -0.09 23.52 19.11
CA ARG A 125 0.13 22.09 18.89
C ARG A 125 -1.03 21.27 19.45
N PRO A 126 -1.73 20.46 18.62
CA PRO A 126 -2.79 19.60 19.12
C PRO A 126 -2.20 18.57 20.10
N GLN A 127 -2.87 18.40 21.24
CA GLN A 127 -2.54 17.42 22.28
C GLN A 127 -3.44 16.18 22.19
N SER A 128 -4.59 16.31 21.50
CA SER A 128 -5.57 15.24 21.31
C SER A 128 -6.02 15.13 19.86
N VAL A 129 -6.76 14.05 19.53
CA VAL A 129 -7.39 13.89 18.21
C VAL A 129 -8.52 14.90 18.05
N GLU A 130 -9.22 15.21 19.13
CA GLU A 130 -10.33 16.14 19.18
C GLU A 130 -9.88 17.56 18.82
N ASP A 131 -8.67 17.97 19.24
CA ASP A 131 -8.08 19.27 18.91
C ASP A 131 -7.92 19.47 17.39
N LEU A 132 -7.80 18.38 16.61
CA LEU A 132 -7.68 18.45 15.16
C LEU A 132 -8.93 19.04 14.49
N ALA A 133 -10.08 19.04 15.17
CA ALA A 133 -11.31 19.64 14.67
C ALA A 133 -11.18 21.16 14.47
N ASP A 134 -10.30 21.81 15.23
CA ASP A 134 -10.05 23.26 15.18
C ASP A 134 -8.86 23.63 14.28
N HIS A 135 -8.18 22.63 13.71
CA HIS A 135 -7.06 22.83 12.80
C HIS A 135 -7.47 22.72 11.33
N SER A 136 -6.78 23.48 10.47
CA SER A 136 -6.85 23.31 9.02
C SER A 136 -6.16 22.01 8.61
N VAL A 137 -6.91 21.11 7.99
CA VAL A 137 -6.41 19.81 7.53
C VAL A 137 -6.26 19.78 6.01
N ILE A 138 -5.13 19.22 5.55
CA ILE A 138 -4.98 18.75 4.17
C ILE A 138 -5.39 17.27 4.14
N GLY A 139 -6.46 16.98 3.40
CA GLY A 139 -7.01 15.64 3.28
C GLY A 139 -6.37 14.87 2.14
N TYR A 140 -6.31 13.54 2.29
CA TYR A 140 -6.05 12.63 1.19
C TYR A 140 -7.39 12.00 0.76
N GLY A 141 -7.72 12.05 -0.52
CA GLY A 141 -9.05 11.64 -0.97
C GLY A 141 -9.18 11.62 -2.49
N ARG A 142 -10.23 10.98 -3.00
CA ARG A 142 -10.55 10.92 -4.43
C ARG A 142 -12.04 11.16 -4.62
N GLU A 143 -12.41 11.74 -5.76
CA GLU A 143 -13.81 11.93 -6.15
C GLU A 143 -14.64 12.68 -5.09
N GLY A 144 -14.02 13.67 -4.42
CA GLY A 144 -14.65 14.44 -3.35
C GLY A 144 -14.76 13.72 -1.99
N ILE A 145 -14.34 12.46 -1.90
CA ILE A 145 -14.35 11.67 -0.67
C ILE A 145 -12.98 11.76 0.00
N VAL A 146 -12.94 12.37 1.19
CA VAL A 146 -11.75 12.39 2.04
C VAL A 146 -11.64 11.07 2.79
N ARG A 147 -10.46 10.45 2.76
CA ARG A 147 -10.23 9.22 3.52
C ARG A 147 -10.21 9.50 5.02
N PRO A 148 -10.92 8.69 5.83
CA PRO A 148 -10.79 8.75 7.29
C PRO A 148 -9.35 8.50 7.72
N TRP A 149 -8.96 9.13 8.82
CA TRP A 149 -7.73 8.81 9.53
C TRP A 149 -8.02 7.75 10.58
N VAL A 150 -7.29 6.64 10.51
CA VAL A 150 -7.30 5.63 11.57
C VAL A 150 -6.15 5.93 12.51
N ILE A 151 -6.48 6.42 13.70
CA ILE A 151 -5.53 6.87 14.71
C ILE A 151 -5.47 5.82 15.79
N ARG A 152 -4.25 5.38 16.10
CA ARG A 152 -3.98 4.47 17.21
C ARG A 152 -3.66 5.28 18.47
N HIS A 153 -4.48 5.13 19.50
CA HIS A 153 -4.24 5.72 20.81
C HIS A 153 -3.17 4.92 21.59
N SER A 154 -2.65 5.53 22.66
CA SER A 154 -1.61 4.92 23.52
C SER A 154 -2.06 3.63 24.22
N ASP A 155 -3.36 3.46 24.43
CA ASP A 155 -4.00 2.26 24.98
C ASP A 155 -4.21 1.14 23.94
N GLY A 156 -3.86 1.39 22.67
CA GLY A 156 -4.02 0.47 21.55
C GLY A 156 -5.35 0.56 20.81
N HIS A 157 -6.31 1.36 21.31
CA HIS A 157 -7.59 1.60 20.64
C HIS A 157 -7.40 2.30 19.29
N LEU A 158 -8.23 1.94 18.32
CA LEU A 158 -8.28 2.59 17.01
C LEU A 158 -9.49 3.51 16.95
N ALA A 159 -9.24 4.81 16.84
CA ALA A 159 -10.27 5.81 16.58
C ALA A 159 -10.25 6.21 15.11
N THR A 160 -11.43 6.52 14.58
CA THR A 160 -11.59 7.05 13.23
C THR A 160 -11.86 8.54 13.32
N PHE A 161 -10.97 9.37 12.75
CA PHE A 161 -11.17 10.80 12.62
C PHE A 161 -11.55 11.15 11.17
N MET A 162 -12.61 11.93 11.01
CA MET A 162 -13.07 12.44 9.72
C MET A 162 -12.59 13.88 9.54
N PRO A 163 -11.49 14.11 8.82
CA PRO A 163 -10.94 15.46 8.66
C PRO A 163 -11.88 16.35 7.84
N LYS A 164 -12.13 17.56 8.35
CA LYS A 164 -12.75 18.64 7.57
C LYS A 164 -11.67 19.31 6.71
N ALA A 165 -11.32 18.67 5.60
CA ALA A 165 -10.26 19.14 4.73
C ALA A 165 -10.75 20.27 3.80
N ARG A 166 -10.03 21.40 3.79
CA ARG A 166 -10.26 22.50 2.81
C ARG A 166 -9.50 22.26 1.51
N LEU A 167 -8.40 21.50 1.59
CA LEU A 167 -7.61 21.04 0.46
C LEU A 167 -7.60 19.50 0.48
N VAL A 168 -7.99 18.87 -0.62
CA VAL A 168 -7.99 17.41 -0.76
C VAL A 168 -7.07 17.02 -1.91
N LEU A 169 -6.10 16.16 -1.63
CA LEU A 169 -5.10 15.69 -2.59
C LEU A 169 -5.39 14.25 -2.99
N GLY A 170 -5.32 13.98 -4.30
CA GLY A 170 -5.52 12.65 -4.89
C GLY A 170 -4.31 11.72 -4.80
N HIS A 171 -3.15 12.29 -4.44
CA HIS A 171 -1.88 11.61 -4.29
C HIS A 171 -1.20 12.09 -3.01
N GLY A 172 -0.53 11.17 -2.30
CA GLY A 172 0.19 11.50 -1.07
C GLY A 172 1.57 12.11 -1.29
N GLU A 173 2.13 12.05 -2.50
CA GLU A 173 3.48 12.57 -2.77
C GLU A 173 3.65 14.07 -2.50
N PRO A 174 2.70 14.97 -2.85
CA PRO A 174 2.80 16.39 -2.50
C PRO A 174 2.66 16.70 -0.99
N MET A 175 2.31 15.70 -0.16
CA MET A 175 2.21 15.85 1.29
C MET A 175 3.52 15.50 2.03
N LEU A 176 4.55 15.08 1.29
CA LEU A 176 5.86 14.64 1.80
C LEU A 176 6.94 15.65 1.46
#